data_AF-A0A1T4W872-F1
#
_entry.id   AF-A0A1T4W872-F1
#
_cell.length_a   1.000
_cell.length_b   1.000
_cell.length_c   1.000
_cell.angle_alpha   90.00
_cell.angle_beta   90.00
_cell.angle_gamma   90.00
#
_symmetry.space_group_name_H-M   'P 1'
#
loop_
_entity.id
_entity.type
_entity.pdbx_description
1 polymer ?
#
loop_
_entity_poly.entity_id
_entity_poly.type
_entity_poly.pdbx_seq_one_letter_code
_entity_poly.pdbx_strand_id
1 'polypeptide(L)'
;MVFISITLTQIWHKWCQLACWGVAGEGVLQIVVIAQYKDSILSLVTSIVASCFYWYYYDFVQHEPIYLGLLVFWVLVALYYHLLAIKIMPQLASTTTNLIELPNYMGLALLISVAQSLAVAGIGMRTLATSYDGLNSPSVLGMILFYMGLVLNVFMCPASILIANLTLIIPLLLFFAYQPQDAGDVAIAVFLLLLIIAVLSFAQLQRQAFINQIEQKIQLEKLSQALNLAKEQAEQANLAKSYFFTSASHDARQPLQAISLLSESLLRSTQLVAHDRQVIEKIVGNLHSIRNLFNRVLDISHIESGKIQVNSQAINLAHTFHTLATQYGEMATHKNIWLHVKPTHAFVSHDAELLLRILGNLIHNAIQYTEHGGVWVAYRPQRECIEIRDSGIGIDTVEHSRIFQDFYQLNNSERNRDTGKGVGLGLSIVQRLAALTDTRIQLVSALGKGTIFRIYCKKADAPPNTYTIATLPQAQLQRNLYAALRGTRLLYVEDDAELRELFSHELQSLGIQMVSLANFAALQSYIKTHPNEKFDALLTDYRLPEAQTGTIAAVWLRHYLQQPLPVLILTGDTQVHAESLLAQLQPYCLVQKPIKINNLLEKIYLLLYPK
;
A
#
# COMPACT_ATOMS: atom_id res chain seq x y z
N MET A 1 21.19 -61.99 -16.80
CA MET A 1 19.93 -61.28 -16.52
C MET A 1 20.14 -59.91 -15.89
N VAL A 2 20.97 -59.75 -14.85
CA VAL A 2 21.20 -58.44 -14.18
C VAL A 2 21.82 -57.37 -15.10
N PHE A 3 22.78 -57.73 -15.95
CA PHE A 3 23.39 -56.80 -16.91
C PHE A 3 22.40 -56.30 -17.98
N ILE A 4 21.51 -57.18 -18.45
CA ILE A 4 20.47 -56.87 -19.45
C ILE A 4 19.42 -55.93 -18.84
N SER A 5 19.06 -56.15 -17.57
CA SER A 5 18.16 -55.28 -16.81
C SER A 5 18.73 -53.87 -16.68
N ILE A 6 19.99 -53.71 -16.26
CA ILE A 6 20.63 -52.39 -16.08
C ILE A 6 20.73 -51.63 -17.41
N THR A 7 21.05 -52.31 -18.52
CA THR A 7 21.05 -51.68 -19.86
C THR A 7 19.65 -51.27 -20.31
N LEU A 8 18.62 -52.09 -20.06
CA LEU A 8 17.24 -51.75 -20.41
C LEU A 8 16.72 -50.56 -19.59
N THR A 9 17.06 -50.47 -18.30
CA THR A 9 16.68 -49.34 -17.45
C THR A 9 17.39 -48.05 -17.86
N GLN A 10 18.67 -48.11 -18.24
CA GLN A 10 19.41 -46.94 -18.74
C GLN A 10 18.91 -46.47 -20.11
N ILE A 11 18.56 -47.42 -20.99
CA ILE A 11 17.91 -47.13 -22.26
C ILE A 11 16.55 -46.48 -21.98
N TRP A 12 15.71 -47.10 -21.16
CA TRP A 12 14.41 -46.57 -20.73
C TRP A 12 14.52 -45.13 -20.20
N HIS A 13 15.51 -44.85 -19.36
CA HIS A 13 15.70 -43.53 -18.79
C HIS A 13 16.11 -42.47 -19.82
N LYS A 14 17.00 -42.82 -20.77
CA LYS A 14 17.37 -41.94 -21.90
C LYS A 14 16.18 -41.70 -22.83
N TRP A 15 15.37 -42.72 -23.10
CA TRP A 15 14.16 -42.61 -23.90
C TRP A 15 13.11 -41.70 -23.25
N CYS A 16 12.96 -41.77 -21.93
CA CYS A 16 12.09 -40.85 -21.18
C CYS A 16 12.61 -39.40 -21.22
N GLN A 17 13.93 -39.18 -21.10
CA GLN A 17 14.52 -37.84 -21.24
C GLN A 17 14.30 -37.24 -22.64
N LEU A 18 14.39 -38.05 -23.68
CA LEU A 18 14.05 -37.66 -25.06
C LEU A 18 12.56 -37.33 -25.21
N ALA A 19 11.67 -38.10 -24.57
CA ALA A 19 10.23 -37.82 -24.55
C ALA A 19 9.90 -36.51 -23.80
N CYS A 20 10.66 -36.14 -22.77
CA CYS A 20 10.56 -34.90 -22.00
C CYS A 20 11.34 -33.71 -22.60
N TRP A 21 11.78 -33.79 -23.86
CA TRP A 21 12.52 -32.72 -24.57
C TRP A 21 13.87 -32.34 -23.94
N GLY A 22 14.43 -33.17 -23.06
CA GLY A 22 15.66 -32.87 -22.36
C GLY A 22 15.56 -31.69 -21.39
N VAL A 23 14.35 -31.24 -21.03
CA VAL A 23 14.20 -30.07 -20.15
C VAL A 23 14.39 -30.49 -18.69
N ALA A 24 15.49 -30.06 -18.10
CA ALA A 24 15.81 -30.29 -16.70
C ALA A 24 15.33 -29.09 -15.86
N GLY A 25 14.19 -29.23 -15.18
CA GLY A 25 13.70 -28.26 -14.20
C GLY A 25 12.32 -28.59 -13.66
N GLU A 26 12.15 -28.56 -12.33
CA GLU A 26 10.91 -28.97 -11.64
C GLU A 26 9.68 -28.13 -12.05
N GLY A 27 9.83 -26.82 -12.23
CA GLY A 27 8.75 -25.93 -12.67
C GLY A 27 8.35 -26.13 -14.14
N VAL A 28 9.26 -26.67 -14.97
CA VAL A 28 8.97 -26.96 -16.37
C VAL A 28 8.07 -28.18 -16.51
N LEU A 29 8.34 -29.20 -15.71
CA LEU A 29 7.58 -30.44 -15.73
C LEU A 29 6.08 -30.22 -15.47
N GLN A 30 5.73 -29.36 -14.51
CA GLN A 30 4.33 -29.06 -14.20
C GLN A 30 3.61 -28.38 -15.36
N ILE A 31 4.29 -27.49 -16.10
CA ILE A 31 3.71 -26.81 -17.26
C ILE A 31 3.51 -27.80 -18.41
N VAL A 32 4.47 -28.70 -18.64
CA VAL A 32 4.37 -29.80 -19.62
C VAL A 32 3.15 -30.67 -19.33
N VAL A 33 2.97 -31.08 -18.07
CA VAL A 33 1.87 -31.96 -17.62
C VAL A 33 0.50 -31.28 -17.82
N ILE A 34 0.36 -29.99 -17.47
CA ILE A 34 -0.90 -29.26 -17.62
C ILE A 34 -1.27 -29.04 -19.10
N ALA A 35 -0.28 -28.71 -19.94
CA ALA A 35 -0.49 -28.57 -21.39
C ALA A 35 -0.93 -29.91 -22.00
N GLN A 36 -0.22 -31.01 -21.67
CA GLN A 36 -0.57 -32.35 -22.14
C GLN A 36 -1.96 -32.82 -21.68
N TYR A 37 -2.39 -32.45 -20.47
CA TYR A 37 -3.73 -32.79 -19.97
C TYR A 37 -4.86 -32.15 -20.79
N LYS A 38 -4.77 -30.85 -21.08
CA LYS A 38 -5.82 -30.11 -21.81
C LYS A 38 -5.94 -30.62 -23.25
N ASP A 39 -4.82 -30.97 -23.85
CA ASP A 39 -4.76 -31.42 -25.23
C ASP A 39 -5.16 -32.92 -25.37
N SER A 40 -4.96 -33.75 -24.34
CA SER A 40 -5.39 -35.16 -24.30
C SER A 40 -6.89 -35.34 -24.56
N ILE A 41 -7.74 -34.40 -24.13
CA ILE A 41 -9.19 -34.47 -24.35
C ILE A 41 -9.52 -34.30 -25.85
N LEU A 42 -8.81 -33.40 -26.54
CA LEU A 42 -8.99 -33.18 -27.98
C LEU A 42 -8.47 -34.37 -28.81
N SER A 43 -7.39 -35.00 -28.35
CA SER A 43 -6.82 -36.24 -28.93
C SER A 43 -7.80 -37.43 -28.83
N LEU A 44 -8.53 -37.57 -27.71
CA LEU A 44 -9.57 -38.60 -27.57
C LEU A 44 -10.68 -38.44 -28.61
N VAL A 45 -11.23 -37.22 -28.71
CA VAL A 45 -12.36 -36.91 -29.60
C VAL A 45 -11.96 -37.18 -31.06
N THR A 46 -10.79 -36.71 -31.45
CA THR A 46 -10.26 -36.92 -32.81
C THR A 46 -9.97 -38.39 -33.10
N SER A 47 -9.46 -39.16 -32.13
CA SER A 47 -9.22 -40.61 -32.28
C SER A 47 -10.52 -41.39 -32.50
N ILE A 48 -11.57 -41.08 -31.74
CA ILE A 48 -12.88 -41.73 -31.86
C ILE A 48 -13.50 -41.41 -33.23
N VAL A 49 -13.49 -40.14 -33.64
CA VAL A 49 -14.04 -39.70 -34.93
C VAL A 49 -13.30 -40.37 -36.10
N ALA A 50 -11.96 -40.42 -36.07
CA ALA A 50 -11.16 -41.05 -37.11
C ALA A 50 -11.46 -42.55 -37.25
N SER A 51 -11.62 -43.26 -36.12
CA SER A 51 -11.93 -44.69 -36.13
C SER A 51 -13.36 -44.99 -36.54
N CYS A 52 -14.34 -44.15 -36.18
CA CYS A 52 -15.70 -44.25 -36.72
C CYS A 52 -15.72 -44.05 -38.24
N PHE A 53 -14.94 -43.10 -38.76
CA PHE A 53 -14.79 -42.90 -40.21
C PHE A 53 -14.16 -44.11 -40.89
N TYR A 54 -13.10 -44.67 -40.29
CA TYR A 54 -12.42 -45.85 -40.82
C TYR A 54 -13.34 -47.08 -40.89
N TRP A 55 -14.13 -47.30 -39.84
CA TRP A 55 -15.14 -48.36 -39.81
C TRP A 55 -16.20 -48.17 -40.89
N TYR A 56 -16.81 -46.98 -40.95
CA TYR A 56 -17.82 -46.65 -41.95
C TYR A 56 -17.28 -46.87 -43.36
N TYR A 57 -16.04 -46.43 -43.61
CA TYR A 57 -15.40 -46.55 -44.90
C TYR A 57 -15.22 -48.03 -45.32
N TYR A 58 -14.69 -48.90 -44.47
CA TYR A 58 -14.47 -50.30 -44.87
C TYR A 58 -15.74 -51.16 -44.88
N ASP A 59 -16.59 -51.02 -43.86
CA ASP A 59 -17.82 -51.83 -43.74
C ASP A 59 -18.85 -51.42 -44.80
N PHE A 60 -19.00 -50.11 -45.05
CA PHE A 60 -20.02 -49.59 -45.96
C PHE A 60 -19.52 -49.36 -47.39
N VAL A 61 -18.28 -48.91 -47.61
CA VAL A 61 -17.77 -48.58 -48.96
C VAL A 61 -17.05 -49.76 -49.61
N GLN A 62 -16.25 -50.52 -48.86
CA GLN A 62 -15.49 -51.67 -49.41
C GLN A 62 -16.23 -53.01 -49.30
N HIS A 63 -17.33 -53.07 -48.55
CA HIS A 63 -18.12 -54.30 -48.29
C HIS A 63 -17.27 -55.45 -47.72
N GLU A 64 -16.12 -55.11 -47.14
CA GLU A 64 -15.22 -56.01 -46.43
C GLU A 64 -15.56 -55.88 -44.95
N PRO A 65 -16.21 -56.87 -44.32
CA PRO A 65 -16.58 -56.77 -42.92
C PRO A 65 -15.31 -56.73 -42.08
N ILE A 66 -14.89 -55.53 -41.68
CA ILE A 66 -13.96 -55.40 -40.58
C ILE A 66 -14.66 -56.01 -39.37
N TYR A 67 -13.97 -56.91 -38.65
CA TYR A 67 -14.45 -57.42 -37.38
C TYR A 67 -14.80 -56.24 -36.47
N LEU A 68 -16.10 -55.93 -36.32
CA LEU A 68 -16.63 -54.88 -35.44
C LEU A 68 -16.04 -55.03 -34.02
N GLY A 69 -15.78 -56.26 -33.59
CA GLY A 69 -15.09 -56.57 -32.33
C GLY A 69 -13.67 -56.00 -32.23
N LEU A 70 -12.90 -55.92 -33.32
CA LEU A 70 -11.55 -55.35 -33.34
C LEU A 70 -11.58 -53.82 -33.24
N LEU A 71 -12.56 -53.17 -33.88
CA LEU A 71 -12.80 -51.74 -33.75
C LEU A 71 -13.29 -51.38 -32.33
N VAL A 72 -14.26 -52.12 -31.81
CA VAL A 72 -14.79 -51.92 -30.45
C VAL A 72 -13.69 -52.16 -29.41
N PHE A 73 -12.91 -53.23 -29.55
CA PHE A 73 -11.74 -53.47 -28.72
C PHE A 73 -10.77 -52.29 -28.78
N TRP A 74 -10.52 -51.74 -29.97
CA TRP A 74 -9.61 -50.61 -30.17
C TRP A 74 -10.12 -49.31 -29.53
N VAL A 75 -11.40 -48.97 -29.70
CA VAL A 75 -12.03 -47.81 -29.06
C VAL A 75 -11.99 -47.96 -27.54
N LEU A 76 -12.22 -49.16 -27.01
CA LEU A 76 -12.14 -49.43 -25.57
C LEU A 76 -10.71 -49.27 -25.03
N VAL A 77 -9.68 -49.70 -25.77
CA VAL A 77 -8.27 -49.49 -25.40
C VAL A 77 -7.91 -48.00 -25.43
N ALA A 78 -8.32 -47.27 -26.46
CA ALA A 78 -8.08 -45.82 -26.57
C ALA A 78 -8.78 -45.04 -25.45
N LEU A 79 -10.02 -45.41 -25.13
CA LEU A 79 -10.81 -44.84 -24.04
C LEU A 79 -10.19 -45.16 -22.67
N TYR A 80 -9.74 -46.39 -22.46
CA TYR A 80 -9.03 -46.79 -21.23
C TYR A 80 -7.76 -45.97 -21.02
N TYR A 81 -6.94 -45.80 -22.06
CA TYR A 81 -5.72 -44.99 -22.00
C TYR A 81 -6.02 -43.52 -21.65
N HIS A 82 -7.02 -42.92 -22.26
CA HIS A 82 -7.38 -41.52 -21.98
C HIS A 82 -8.02 -41.33 -20.61
N LEU A 83 -8.83 -42.29 -20.15
CA LEU A 83 -9.35 -42.27 -18.77
C LEU A 83 -8.23 -42.40 -17.75
N LEU A 84 -7.21 -43.23 -18.04
CA LEU A 84 -6.01 -43.34 -17.23
C LEU A 84 -5.23 -42.01 -17.21
N ALA A 85 -5.07 -41.36 -18.37
CA ALA A 85 -4.43 -40.05 -18.48
C ALA A 85 -5.17 -38.97 -17.69
N ILE A 86 -6.50 -38.90 -17.83
CA ILE A 86 -7.35 -37.92 -17.12
C ILE A 86 -7.28 -38.12 -15.61
N LYS A 87 -7.18 -39.38 -15.14
CA LYS A 87 -7.11 -39.71 -13.71
C LYS A 87 -5.74 -39.40 -13.10
N ILE A 88 -4.66 -39.64 -13.83
CA ILE A 88 -3.27 -39.57 -13.32
C ILE A 88 -2.67 -38.16 -13.48
N MET A 89 -2.95 -37.44 -14.57
CA MET A 89 -2.36 -36.13 -14.87
C MET A 89 -2.65 -35.04 -13.83
N PRO A 90 -3.88 -34.89 -13.27
CA PRO A 90 -4.14 -33.91 -12.21
C PRO A 90 -3.34 -34.19 -10.94
N GLN A 91 -3.10 -35.47 -10.62
CA GLN A 91 -2.33 -35.90 -9.46
C GLN A 91 -0.83 -35.62 -9.65
N LEU A 92 -0.32 -35.74 -10.87
CA LEU A 92 1.06 -35.34 -11.22
C LEU A 92 1.23 -33.82 -11.23
N ALA A 93 0.20 -33.06 -11.66
CA ALA A 93 0.24 -31.60 -11.69
C ALA A 93 0.22 -30.98 -10.28
N SER A 94 -0.51 -31.57 -9.34
CA SER A 94 -0.67 -31.05 -7.97
C SER A 94 0.50 -31.35 -7.02
N THR A 95 1.33 -32.35 -7.33
CA THR A 95 2.30 -32.90 -6.37
C THR A 95 3.72 -32.68 -6.87
N THR A 96 4.40 -31.65 -6.34
CA THR A 96 5.78 -31.27 -6.68
C THR A 96 6.83 -32.35 -6.37
N THR A 97 6.47 -33.45 -5.68
CA THR A 97 7.43 -34.39 -5.08
C THR A 97 7.63 -35.72 -5.81
N ASN A 98 6.82 -36.10 -6.80
CA ASN A 98 6.95 -37.41 -7.50
C ASN A 98 7.42 -37.28 -8.96
N LEU A 99 8.52 -36.55 -9.18
CA LEU A 99 9.25 -36.51 -10.47
C LEU A 99 9.77 -37.90 -10.93
N ILE A 100 9.78 -38.90 -10.05
CA ILE A 100 10.26 -40.26 -10.32
C ILE A 100 9.26 -41.06 -11.16
N GLU A 101 7.96 -40.76 -11.07
CA GLU A 101 6.91 -41.51 -11.77
C GLU A 101 6.57 -40.94 -13.16
N LEU A 102 6.88 -39.65 -13.43
CA LEU A 102 6.63 -39.04 -14.74
C LEU A 102 7.38 -39.74 -15.90
N PRO A 103 8.68 -40.11 -15.77
CA PRO A 103 9.37 -40.91 -16.78
C PRO A 103 8.65 -42.23 -17.06
N ASN A 104 8.15 -42.92 -16.04
CA ASN A 104 7.44 -44.18 -16.21
C ASN A 104 6.10 -44.00 -16.94
N TYR A 105 5.37 -42.93 -16.64
CA TYR A 105 4.14 -42.58 -17.35
C TYR A 105 4.39 -42.18 -18.80
N MET A 106 5.38 -41.33 -19.07
CA MET A 106 5.74 -40.91 -20.43
C MET A 106 6.31 -42.07 -21.24
N GLY A 107 7.06 -42.97 -20.61
CA GLY A 107 7.50 -44.22 -21.21
C GLY A 107 6.33 -45.16 -21.54
N LEU A 108 5.34 -45.29 -20.65
CA LEU A 108 4.13 -46.08 -20.92
C LEU A 108 3.31 -45.47 -22.07
N ALA A 109 3.10 -44.15 -22.08
CA ALA A 109 2.43 -43.42 -23.15
C ALA A 109 3.14 -43.60 -24.50
N LEU A 110 4.47 -43.55 -24.48
CA LEU A 110 5.31 -43.81 -25.66
C LEU A 110 5.14 -45.25 -26.15
N LEU A 111 5.24 -46.24 -25.26
CA LEU A 111 5.05 -47.66 -25.60
C LEU A 111 3.68 -47.93 -26.23
N ILE A 112 2.62 -47.36 -25.66
CA ILE A 112 1.26 -47.48 -26.19
C ILE A 112 1.18 -46.83 -27.58
N SER A 113 1.78 -45.66 -27.76
CA SER A 113 1.85 -44.97 -29.06
C SER A 113 2.61 -45.78 -30.11
N VAL A 114 3.72 -46.42 -29.73
CA VAL A 114 4.50 -47.34 -30.59
C VAL A 114 3.66 -48.55 -30.99
N ALA A 115 3.04 -49.21 -30.02
CA ALA A 115 2.22 -50.39 -30.24
C ALA A 115 1.03 -50.07 -31.16
N GLN A 116 0.38 -48.91 -30.94
CA GLN A 116 -0.69 -48.41 -31.79
C GLN A 116 -0.21 -48.16 -33.22
N SER A 117 0.92 -47.48 -33.39
CA SER A 117 1.49 -47.16 -34.72
C SER A 117 1.83 -48.42 -35.50
N LEU A 118 2.42 -49.42 -34.84
CA LEU A 118 2.75 -50.72 -35.45
C LEU A 118 1.51 -51.54 -35.81
N ALA A 119 0.50 -51.59 -34.94
CA ALA A 119 -0.74 -52.32 -35.20
C ALA A 119 -1.48 -51.75 -36.42
N VAL A 120 -1.59 -50.42 -36.48
CA VAL A 120 -2.19 -49.72 -37.62
C VAL A 120 -1.37 -49.95 -38.90
N ALA A 121 -0.05 -49.79 -38.84
CA ALA A 121 0.82 -50.00 -39.99
C ALA A 121 0.66 -51.43 -40.54
N GLY A 122 0.57 -52.44 -39.66
CA GLY A 122 0.35 -53.82 -40.05
C GLY A 122 -1.00 -54.05 -40.74
N ILE A 123 -2.10 -53.47 -40.23
CA ILE A 123 -3.43 -53.57 -40.84
C ILE A 123 -3.47 -52.84 -42.19
N GLY A 124 -2.89 -51.64 -42.26
CA GLY A 124 -2.79 -50.85 -43.50
C GLY A 124 -1.95 -51.54 -44.58
N MET A 125 -0.81 -52.12 -44.22
CA MET A 125 0.04 -52.87 -45.16
C MET A 125 -0.63 -54.15 -45.66
N ARG A 126 -1.36 -54.88 -44.79
CA ARG A 126 -2.10 -56.08 -45.20
C ARG A 126 -3.21 -55.74 -46.18
N THR A 127 -3.97 -54.67 -45.93
CA THR A 127 -5.08 -54.24 -46.79
C THR A 127 -4.58 -53.76 -48.15
N LEU A 128 -3.48 -52.98 -48.19
CA LEU A 128 -2.82 -52.62 -49.44
C LEU A 128 -2.32 -53.85 -50.21
N ALA A 129 -1.75 -54.85 -49.53
CA ALA A 129 -1.27 -56.06 -50.19
C ALA A 129 -2.39 -56.91 -50.82
N THR A 130 -3.64 -56.78 -50.38
CA THR A 130 -4.76 -57.62 -50.86
C THR A 130 -5.77 -56.91 -51.75
N SER A 131 -5.83 -55.57 -51.75
CA SER A 131 -6.94 -54.79 -52.37
C SER A 131 -6.49 -53.50 -53.10
N TYR A 132 -5.24 -53.45 -53.52
CA TYR A 132 -4.68 -52.30 -54.24
C TYR A 132 -4.86 -52.43 -55.76
N ASP A 133 -5.68 -51.55 -56.34
CA ASP A 133 -5.95 -51.44 -57.79
C ASP A 133 -5.69 -50.00 -58.30
N GLY A 134 -4.61 -49.37 -57.85
CA GLY A 134 -4.19 -48.03 -58.30
C GLY A 134 -4.74 -46.85 -57.47
N LEU A 135 -4.43 -45.62 -57.90
CA LEU A 135 -4.66 -44.38 -57.13
C LEU A 135 -6.11 -44.06 -56.80
N ASN A 136 -7.02 -44.48 -57.69
CA ASN A 136 -8.44 -44.23 -57.55
C ASN A 136 -9.10 -45.29 -56.66
N SER A 137 -8.33 -46.29 -56.20
CA SER A 137 -8.84 -47.27 -55.25
C SER A 137 -9.26 -46.52 -53.98
N PRO A 138 -10.53 -46.63 -53.58
CA PRO A 138 -11.03 -45.95 -52.40
C PRO A 138 -10.18 -46.25 -51.14
N SER A 139 -9.50 -47.42 -51.09
CA SER A 139 -8.67 -47.85 -49.96
C SER A 139 -7.48 -46.91 -49.71
N VAL A 140 -6.91 -46.33 -50.77
CA VAL A 140 -5.83 -45.34 -50.71
C VAL A 140 -6.32 -44.03 -50.08
N LEU A 141 -7.51 -43.56 -50.47
CA LEU A 141 -8.11 -42.33 -49.92
C LEU A 141 -8.49 -42.49 -48.45
N GLY A 142 -9.11 -43.63 -48.09
CA GLY A 142 -9.43 -43.97 -46.69
C GLY A 142 -8.18 -44.05 -45.81
N MET A 143 -7.08 -44.56 -46.37
CA MET A 143 -5.79 -44.61 -45.68
C MET A 143 -5.19 -43.21 -45.48
N ILE A 144 -5.19 -42.34 -46.50
CA ILE A 144 -4.67 -40.98 -46.40
C ILE A 144 -5.47 -40.15 -45.37
N LEU A 145 -6.81 -40.27 -45.37
CA LEU A 145 -7.67 -39.57 -44.42
C LEU A 145 -7.50 -40.09 -42.98
N PHE A 146 -7.42 -41.41 -42.80
CA PHE A 146 -7.13 -42.01 -41.50
C PHE A 146 -5.74 -41.60 -40.97
N TYR A 147 -4.76 -41.56 -41.87
CA TYR A 147 -3.42 -41.09 -41.60
C TYR A 147 -3.37 -39.61 -41.18
N MET A 148 -4.11 -38.73 -41.87
CA MET A 148 -4.22 -37.32 -41.52
C MET A 148 -4.85 -37.13 -40.14
N GLY A 149 -5.86 -37.96 -39.79
CA GLY A 149 -6.44 -38.00 -38.44
C GLY A 149 -5.48 -38.49 -37.36
N LEU A 150 -4.57 -39.42 -37.68
CA LEU A 150 -3.53 -39.89 -36.76
C LEU A 150 -2.43 -38.86 -36.54
N VAL A 151 -1.92 -38.21 -37.59
CA VAL A 151 -0.93 -37.12 -37.46
C VAL A 151 -1.47 -35.97 -36.61
N LEU A 152 -2.77 -35.68 -36.74
CA LEU A 152 -3.47 -34.72 -35.89
C LEU A 152 -3.62 -35.18 -34.42
N ASN A 153 -3.34 -36.44 -34.13
CA ASN A 153 -3.41 -37.03 -32.79
C ASN A 153 -2.04 -37.11 -32.10
N VAL A 154 -0.95 -37.22 -32.87
CA VAL A 154 0.42 -37.39 -32.35
C VAL A 154 1.03 -36.08 -31.79
N PHE A 155 0.24 -35.00 -31.70
CA PHE A 155 0.70 -33.68 -31.21
C PHE A 155 1.22 -33.66 -29.75
N MET A 156 1.03 -34.73 -28.97
CA MET A 156 1.36 -34.73 -27.53
C MET A 156 2.83 -35.03 -27.19
N CYS A 157 3.61 -35.61 -28.12
CA CYS A 157 5.03 -35.93 -27.88
C CYS A 157 5.84 -36.02 -29.20
N PRO A 158 6.91 -35.23 -29.41
CA PRO A 158 7.73 -35.32 -30.63
C PRO A 158 8.35 -36.71 -30.87
N ALA A 159 8.56 -37.49 -29.80
CA ALA A 159 9.05 -38.86 -29.93
C ALA A 159 8.01 -39.78 -30.60
N SER A 160 6.72 -39.61 -30.32
CA SER A 160 5.67 -40.38 -31.00
C SER A 160 5.54 -39.98 -32.47
N ILE A 161 5.84 -38.72 -32.82
CA ILE A 161 5.92 -38.27 -34.23
C ILE A 161 7.04 -39.02 -34.97
N LEU A 162 8.23 -39.11 -34.37
CA LEU A 162 9.36 -39.84 -34.96
C LEU A 162 9.04 -41.34 -35.13
N ILE A 163 8.41 -41.94 -34.12
CA ILE A 163 8.01 -43.36 -34.15
C ILE A 163 6.93 -43.61 -35.22
N ALA A 164 5.92 -42.75 -35.34
CA ALA A 164 4.90 -42.87 -36.37
C ALA A 164 5.51 -42.76 -37.79
N ASN A 165 6.51 -41.90 -37.98
CA ASN A 165 7.27 -41.84 -39.22
C ASN A 165 8.06 -43.13 -39.50
N LEU A 166 8.79 -43.66 -38.52
CA LEU A 166 9.63 -44.86 -38.67
C LEU A 166 8.81 -46.14 -38.88
N THR A 167 7.69 -46.28 -38.19
CA THR A 167 6.92 -47.54 -38.15
C THR A 167 5.84 -47.62 -39.21
N LEU A 168 5.43 -46.49 -39.79
CA LEU A 168 4.26 -46.43 -40.65
C LEU A 168 4.54 -45.70 -41.97
N ILE A 169 5.03 -44.46 -41.93
CA ILE A 169 5.15 -43.62 -43.14
C ILE A 169 6.33 -44.06 -44.02
N ILE A 170 7.48 -44.34 -43.40
CA ILE A 170 8.68 -44.77 -44.12
C ILE A 170 8.45 -46.13 -44.80
N PRO A 171 7.92 -47.18 -44.13
CA PRO A 171 7.60 -48.44 -44.79
C PRO A 171 6.62 -48.27 -45.97
N LEU A 172 5.63 -47.39 -45.84
CA LEU A 172 4.66 -47.11 -46.90
C LEU A 172 5.28 -46.39 -48.10
N LEU A 173 6.10 -45.38 -47.82
CA LEU A 173 6.88 -44.68 -48.84
C LEU A 173 7.78 -45.66 -49.58
N LEU A 174 8.46 -46.56 -48.86
CA LEU A 174 9.31 -47.59 -49.45
C LEU A 174 8.47 -48.58 -50.27
N PHE A 175 7.27 -48.95 -49.84
CA PHE A 175 6.36 -49.83 -50.59
C PHE A 175 6.02 -49.22 -51.97
N PHE A 176 5.57 -47.96 -52.00
CA PHE A 176 5.23 -47.28 -53.26
C PHE A 176 6.48 -46.90 -54.10
N ALA A 177 7.65 -46.73 -53.48
CA ALA A 177 8.88 -46.37 -54.17
C ALA A 177 9.68 -47.57 -54.71
N TYR A 178 9.52 -48.77 -54.14
CA TYR A 178 10.33 -49.94 -54.50
C TYR A 178 10.02 -50.48 -55.89
N GLN A 179 8.74 -50.58 -56.26
CA GLN A 179 8.28 -50.98 -57.60
C GLN A 179 6.98 -50.24 -57.95
N PRO A 180 7.04 -48.99 -58.44
CA PRO A 180 5.85 -48.26 -58.84
C PRO A 180 5.20 -48.92 -60.06
N GLN A 181 3.90 -49.21 -59.97
CA GLN A 181 3.12 -49.79 -61.07
C GLN A 181 2.64 -48.71 -62.04
N ASP A 182 2.24 -47.55 -61.50
CA ASP A 182 1.74 -46.41 -62.28
C ASP A 182 2.33 -45.06 -61.80
N ALA A 183 2.14 -44.01 -62.62
CA ALA A 183 2.55 -42.64 -62.28
C ALA A 183 1.93 -42.12 -60.97
N GLY A 184 0.80 -42.68 -60.57
CA GLY A 184 0.16 -42.35 -59.31
C GLY A 184 0.93 -42.86 -58.08
N ASP A 185 1.54 -44.06 -58.13
CA ASP A 185 2.37 -44.58 -57.01
C ASP A 185 3.53 -43.63 -56.70
N VAL A 186 4.16 -43.10 -57.75
CA VAL A 186 5.22 -42.11 -57.64
C VAL A 186 4.70 -40.82 -57.00
N ALA A 187 3.50 -40.37 -57.36
CA ALA A 187 2.87 -39.18 -56.76
C ALA A 187 2.57 -39.37 -55.27
N ILE A 188 2.10 -40.56 -54.85
CA ILE A 188 1.91 -40.90 -53.43
C ILE A 188 3.24 -40.93 -52.69
N ALA A 189 4.27 -41.57 -53.23
CA ALA A 189 5.59 -41.64 -52.60
C ALA A 189 6.19 -40.23 -52.38
N VAL A 190 6.06 -39.35 -53.38
CA VAL A 190 6.49 -37.94 -53.27
C VAL A 190 5.66 -37.18 -52.23
N PHE A 191 4.33 -37.37 -52.21
CA PHE A 191 3.46 -36.76 -51.21
C PHE A 191 3.83 -37.20 -49.79
N LEU A 192 4.03 -38.50 -49.56
CA LEU A 192 4.46 -39.06 -48.28
C LEU A 192 5.83 -38.49 -47.85
N LEU A 193 6.77 -38.32 -48.78
CA LEU A 193 8.06 -37.70 -48.49
C LEU A 193 7.91 -36.25 -48.03
N LEU A 194 7.12 -35.44 -48.75
CA LEU A 194 6.84 -34.05 -48.39
C LEU A 194 6.13 -33.96 -47.03
N LEU A 195 5.25 -34.91 -46.75
CA LEU A 195 4.50 -35.01 -45.51
C LEU A 195 5.41 -35.35 -44.32
N ILE A 196 6.38 -36.27 -44.47
CA ILE A 196 7.43 -36.51 -43.47
C ILE A 196 8.18 -35.20 -43.17
N ILE A 197 8.62 -34.50 -44.21
CA ILE A 197 9.39 -33.25 -44.06
C ILE A 197 8.55 -32.18 -43.35
N ALA A 198 7.29 -32.00 -43.75
CA ALA A 198 6.37 -31.03 -43.15
C ALA A 198 6.10 -31.34 -41.67
N VAL A 199 5.83 -32.60 -41.34
CA VAL A 199 5.56 -33.05 -39.97
C VAL A 199 6.80 -32.89 -39.08
N LEU A 200 7.99 -33.24 -39.56
CA LEU A 200 9.24 -33.04 -38.82
C LEU A 200 9.56 -31.54 -38.62
N SER A 201 9.37 -30.72 -39.65
CA SER A 201 9.58 -29.27 -39.56
C SER A 201 8.61 -28.62 -38.57
N PHE A 202 7.33 -29.01 -38.63
CA PHE A 202 6.32 -28.55 -37.68
C PHE A 202 6.65 -28.97 -36.24
N ALA A 203 7.07 -30.22 -36.03
CA ALA A 203 7.49 -30.71 -34.72
C ALA A 203 8.67 -29.91 -34.15
N GLN A 204 9.63 -29.52 -34.99
CA GLN A 204 10.77 -28.68 -34.57
C GLN A 204 10.34 -27.24 -34.21
N LEU A 205 9.42 -26.64 -34.97
CA LEU A 205 8.90 -25.30 -34.68
C LEU A 205 8.15 -25.27 -33.36
N GLN A 206 7.27 -26.25 -33.13
CA GLN A 206 6.61 -26.41 -31.83
C GLN A 206 7.63 -26.65 -30.73
N ARG A 207 8.73 -27.36 -31.04
CA ARG A 207 9.83 -27.55 -30.12
C ARG A 207 10.43 -26.25 -29.59
N GLN A 208 10.68 -25.33 -30.50
CA GLN A 208 11.26 -24.04 -30.12
C GLN A 208 10.23 -23.18 -29.40
N ALA A 209 8.98 -23.14 -29.88
CA ALA A 209 7.91 -22.34 -29.29
C ALA A 209 7.67 -22.68 -27.81
N PHE A 210 7.60 -23.97 -27.49
CA PHE A 210 7.33 -24.43 -26.13
C PHE A 210 8.52 -24.20 -25.17
N ILE A 211 9.77 -24.43 -25.63
CA ILE A 211 10.97 -24.09 -24.84
C ILE A 211 10.97 -22.59 -24.52
N ASN A 212 10.72 -21.74 -25.52
CA ASN A 212 10.69 -20.28 -25.33
C ASN A 212 9.60 -19.86 -24.35
N GLN A 213 8.40 -20.46 -24.40
CA GLN A 213 7.32 -20.17 -23.47
C GLN A 213 7.69 -20.52 -22.02
N ILE A 214 8.36 -21.65 -21.82
CA ILE A 214 8.85 -22.06 -20.51
C ILE A 214 9.89 -21.08 -19.98
N GLU A 215 10.88 -20.73 -20.79
CA GLU A 215 11.93 -19.78 -20.41
C GLU A 215 11.33 -18.43 -20.02
N GLN A 216 10.39 -17.91 -20.81
CA GLN A 216 9.67 -16.67 -20.50
C GLN A 216 8.91 -16.77 -19.18
N LYS A 217 8.21 -17.87 -18.92
CA LYS A 217 7.45 -18.04 -17.69
C LYS A 217 8.35 -18.13 -16.46
N ILE A 218 9.47 -18.85 -16.54
CA ILE A 218 10.47 -18.92 -15.46
C ILE A 218 11.06 -17.53 -15.20
N GLN A 219 11.42 -16.79 -16.26
CA GLN A 219 11.94 -15.43 -16.12
C GLN A 219 10.93 -14.50 -15.46
N LEU A 220 9.64 -14.59 -15.84
CA LEU A 220 8.57 -13.80 -15.26
C LEU A 220 8.37 -14.12 -13.78
N GLU A 221 8.37 -15.39 -13.39
CA GLU A 221 8.26 -15.81 -11.99
C GLU A 221 9.45 -15.31 -11.16
N LYS A 222 10.68 -15.45 -11.67
CA LYS A 222 11.89 -14.91 -11.02
C LYS A 222 11.83 -13.41 -10.85
N LEU A 223 11.43 -12.68 -11.89
CA LEU A 223 11.30 -11.22 -11.85
C LEU A 223 10.23 -10.79 -10.85
N SER A 224 9.09 -11.48 -10.83
CA SER A 224 8.00 -11.23 -9.88
C SER A 224 8.45 -11.46 -8.44
N GLN A 225 9.19 -12.54 -8.17
CA GLN A 225 9.71 -12.83 -6.83
C GLN A 225 10.74 -11.78 -6.41
N ALA A 226 11.69 -11.42 -7.28
CA ALA A 226 12.68 -10.39 -7.02
C ALA A 226 12.02 -9.02 -6.76
N LEU A 227 10.99 -8.67 -7.53
CA LEU A 227 10.22 -7.44 -7.35
C LEU A 227 9.49 -7.42 -6.00
N ASN A 228 8.83 -8.52 -5.62
CA ASN A 228 8.13 -8.62 -4.34
C ASN A 228 9.11 -8.49 -3.17
N LEU A 229 10.26 -9.17 -3.23
CA LEU A 229 11.28 -9.09 -2.18
C LEU A 229 11.90 -7.70 -2.08
N ALA A 230 12.19 -7.05 -3.21
CA ALA A 230 12.68 -5.67 -3.23
C ALA A 230 11.64 -4.68 -2.66
N LYS A 231 10.34 -4.90 -2.97
CA LYS A 231 9.24 -4.10 -2.42
C LYS A 231 9.13 -4.25 -0.91
N GLU A 232 9.14 -5.47 -0.39
CA GLU A 232 9.09 -5.74 1.05
C GLU A 232 10.29 -5.11 1.78
N GLN A 233 11.49 -5.21 1.23
CA GLN A 233 12.68 -4.55 1.78
C GLN A 233 12.53 -3.03 1.81
N ALA A 234 12.01 -2.42 0.73
CA ALA A 234 11.76 -0.98 0.67
C ALA A 234 10.70 -0.52 1.69
N GLU A 235 9.62 -1.29 1.85
CA GLU A 235 8.57 -1.00 2.85
C GLU A 235 9.09 -1.14 4.28
N GLN A 236 9.84 -2.20 4.59
CA GLN A 236 10.48 -2.38 5.89
C GLN A 236 11.48 -1.26 6.19
N ALA A 237 12.30 -0.87 5.22
CA ALA A 237 13.23 0.25 5.36
C ALA A 237 12.47 1.56 5.64
N ASN A 238 11.34 1.80 4.97
CA ASN A 238 10.52 2.99 5.18
C ASN A 238 9.85 3.01 6.55
N LEU A 239 9.32 1.86 7.00
CA LEU A 239 8.77 1.71 8.35
C LEU A 239 9.87 1.92 9.41
N ALA A 240 11.02 1.28 9.27
CA ALA A 240 12.15 1.44 10.18
C ALA A 240 12.64 2.90 10.23
N LYS A 241 12.75 3.57 9.08
CA LYS A 241 13.06 5.00 8.97
C LYS A 241 12.03 5.84 9.74
N SER A 242 10.75 5.55 9.56
CA SER A 242 9.66 6.27 10.23
C SER A 242 9.67 6.07 11.75
N TYR A 243 9.87 4.83 12.21
CA TYR A 243 10.00 4.51 13.63
C TYR A 243 11.24 5.17 14.24
N PHE A 244 12.38 5.14 13.55
CA PHE A 244 13.61 5.79 13.98
C PHE A 244 13.41 7.29 14.17
N PHE A 245 12.85 8.00 13.18
CA PHE A 245 12.59 9.43 13.31
C PHE A 245 11.57 9.74 14.41
N THR A 246 10.52 8.93 14.56
CA THR A 246 9.51 9.10 15.61
C THR A 246 10.11 8.95 17.01
N SER A 247 10.87 7.87 17.25
CA SER A 247 11.50 7.60 18.55
C SER A 247 12.62 8.59 18.87
N ALA A 248 13.55 8.79 17.94
CA ALA A 248 14.68 9.69 18.14
C ALA A 248 14.23 11.13 18.41
N SER A 249 13.11 11.56 17.81
CA SER A 249 12.57 12.89 18.07
C SER A 249 11.84 13.00 19.40
N HIS A 250 11.20 11.93 19.88
CA HIS A 250 10.65 11.88 21.22
C HIS A 250 11.78 12.04 22.25
N ASP A 251 12.85 11.27 22.06
CA ASP A 251 14.02 11.26 22.94
C ASP A 251 14.82 12.57 22.87
N ALA A 252 14.79 13.27 21.73
CA ALA A 252 15.37 14.61 21.58
C ALA A 252 14.49 15.73 22.14
N ARG A 253 13.17 15.56 22.15
CA ARG A 253 12.22 16.57 22.65
C ARG A 253 12.33 16.75 24.17
N GLN A 254 12.50 15.67 24.90
CA GLN A 254 12.62 15.69 26.37
C GLN A 254 13.79 16.56 26.88
N PRO A 255 15.05 16.38 26.43
CA PRO A 255 16.16 17.21 26.89
C PRO A 255 15.99 18.67 26.42
N LEU A 256 15.48 18.92 25.22
CA LEU A 256 15.22 20.29 24.75
C LEU A 256 14.17 21.00 25.59
N GLN A 257 13.14 20.28 26.02
CA GLN A 257 12.09 20.80 26.90
C GLN A 257 12.64 21.11 28.28
N ALA A 258 13.45 20.22 28.86
CA ALA A 258 14.13 20.47 30.13
C ALA A 258 15.05 21.71 30.08
N ILE A 259 15.89 21.84 29.04
CA ILE A 259 16.77 23.01 28.90
C ILE A 259 15.96 24.29 28.69
N SER A 260 14.84 24.23 27.96
CA SER A 260 13.96 25.40 27.77
C SER A 260 13.35 25.87 29.10
N LEU A 261 12.85 24.93 29.91
CA LEU A 261 12.29 25.22 31.24
C LEU A 261 13.35 25.77 32.20
N LEU A 262 14.55 25.19 32.21
CA LEU A 262 15.67 25.68 33.03
C LEU A 262 16.09 27.10 32.62
N SER A 263 16.14 27.37 31.32
CA SER A 263 16.51 28.70 30.79
C SER A 263 15.43 29.75 31.08
N GLU A 264 14.14 29.40 30.97
CA GLU A 264 13.04 30.27 31.39
C GLU A 264 13.00 30.51 32.90
N SER A 265 13.38 29.52 33.70
CA SER A 265 13.51 29.65 35.16
C SER A 265 14.62 30.63 35.52
N LEU A 266 15.79 30.51 34.88
CA LEU A 266 16.89 31.45 35.05
C LEU A 266 16.45 32.89 34.69
N LEU A 267 15.75 33.08 33.57
CA LEU A 267 15.25 34.40 33.16
C LEU A 267 14.28 35.06 34.15
N ARG A 268 13.58 34.27 34.95
CA ARG A 268 12.67 34.75 36.00
C ARG A 268 13.40 35.09 37.32
N SER A 269 14.68 34.73 37.46
CA SER A 269 15.46 35.08 38.65
C SER A 269 15.82 36.57 38.68
N THR A 270 15.66 37.19 39.85
CA THR A 270 15.79 38.64 40.07
C THR A 270 17.24 39.13 40.20
N GLN A 271 18.25 38.25 40.07
CA GLN A 271 19.66 38.56 40.28
C GLN A 271 20.53 38.59 39.00
N LEU A 272 19.93 38.46 37.81
CA LEU A 272 20.70 38.44 36.56
C LEU A 272 21.21 39.83 36.15
N VAL A 273 22.50 39.91 35.80
CA VAL A 273 23.09 41.07 35.13
C VAL A 273 22.56 41.14 33.69
N ALA A 274 22.42 42.33 33.12
CA ALA A 274 21.83 42.53 31.78
C ALA A 274 22.47 41.67 30.67
N HIS A 275 23.77 41.38 30.78
CA HIS A 275 24.49 40.51 29.85
C HIS A 275 24.04 39.03 29.95
N ASP A 276 23.92 38.49 31.16
CA ASP A 276 23.54 37.09 31.39
C ASP A 276 22.09 36.84 30.95
N ARG A 277 21.20 37.81 31.20
CA ARG A 277 19.83 37.79 30.70
C ARG A 277 19.78 37.68 29.17
N GLN A 278 20.57 38.49 28.48
CA GLN A 278 20.64 38.49 27.02
C GLN A 278 21.21 37.18 26.45
N VAL A 279 22.15 36.54 27.15
CA VAL A 279 22.70 35.22 26.79
C VAL A 279 21.64 34.13 26.97
N ILE A 280 20.89 34.15 28.08
CA ILE A 280 19.84 33.16 28.33
C ILE A 280 18.65 33.33 27.35
N GLU A 281 18.25 34.57 27.02
CA GLU A 281 17.25 34.84 25.98
C GLU A 281 17.67 34.25 24.61
N LYS A 282 18.96 34.35 24.26
CA LYS A 282 19.52 33.70 23.06
C LYS A 282 19.48 32.17 23.13
N ILE A 283 19.77 31.58 24.29
CA ILE A 283 19.69 30.13 24.51
C ILE A 283 18.26 29.64 24.32
N VAL A 284 17.28 30.31 24.94
CA VAL A 284 15.84 30.00 24.80
C VAL A 284 15.40 30.09 23.33
N GLY A 285 15.81 31.16 22.62
CA GLY A 285 15.51 31.32 21.20
C GLY A 285 16.09 30.20 20.32
N ASN A 286 17.32 29.75 20.62
CA ASN A 286 17.96 28.64 19.91
C ASN A 286 17.29 27.29 20.21
N LEU A 287 16.90 27.02 21.45
CA LEU A 287 16.16 25.80 21.81
C LEU A 287 14.80 25.74 21.13
N HIS A 288 14.09 26.86 21.06
CA HIS A 288 12.86 26.98 20.28
C HIS A 288 13.08 26.66 18.80
N SER A 289 14.18 27.15 18.23
CA SER A 289 14.54 26.90 16.82
C SER A 289 14.84 25.41 16.57
N ILE A 290 15.60 24.77 17.46
CA ILE A 290 15.89 23.32 17.38
C ILE A 290 14.61 22.50 17.53
N ARG A 291 13.74 22.85 18.48
CA ARG A 291 12.45 22.17 18.67
C ARG A 291 11.56 22.26 17.43
N ASN A 292 11.50 23.45 16.83
CA ASN A 292 10.73 23.65 15.59
C ASN A 292 11.32 22.86 14.42
N LEU A 293 12.65 22.71 14.34
CA LEU A 293 13.30 21.87 13.36
C LEU A 293 12.91 20.39 13.53
N PHE A 294 12.99 19.86 14.75
CA PHE A 294 12.60 18.48 15.04
C PHE A 294 11.14 18.20 14.67
N ASN A 295 10.22 19.09 15.06
CA ASN A 295 8.81 18.94 14.71
C ASN A 295 8.58 18.94 13.18
N ARG A 296 9.34 19.74 12.42
CA ARG A 296 9.27 19.76 10.94
C ARG A 296 9.77 18.46 10.30
N VAL A 297 10.86 17.89 10.82
CA VAL A 297 11.37 16.58 10.34
C VAL A 297 10.38 15.46 10.66
N LEU A 298 9.74 15.52 11.82
CA LEU A 298 8.69 14.58 12.21
C LEU A 298 7.44 14.67 11.36
N ASP A 299 6.96 15.89 11.08
CA ASP A 299 5.80 16.11 10.22
C ASP A 299 6.05 15.47 8.84
N ILE A 300 7.25 15.61 8.29
CA ILE A 300 7.64 14.92 7.04
C ILE A 300 7.53 13.40 7.16
N SER A 301 8.05 12.81 8.25
CA SER A 301 7.98 11.36 8.46
C SER A 301 6.55 10.85 8.66
N HIS A 302 5.68 11.60 9.34
CA HIS A 302 4.27 11.22 9.51
C HIS A 302 3.48 11.34 8.21
N ILE A 303 3.77 12.35 7.38
CA ILE A 303 3.15 12.49 6.06
C ILE A 303 3.62 11.38 5.11
N GLU A 304 4.92 11.06 5.06
CA GLU A 304 5.46 9.99 4.19
C GLU A 304 4.97 8.59 4.55
N SER A 305 4.71 8.34 5.83
CA SER A 305 4.22 7.03 6.30
C SER A 305 2.71 6.83 6.09
N GLY A 306 1.99 7.83 5.57
CA GLY A 306 0.54 7.74 5.33
C GLY A 306 -0.32 7.62 6.59
N LYS A 307 0.24 7.89 7.78
CA LYS A 307 -0.42 7.71 9.08
C LYS A 307 -1.39 8.84 9.44
N ILE A 308 -1.39 9.94 8.69
CA ILE A 308 -2.27 11.10 8.96
C ILE A 308 -3.62 10.89 8.26
N GLN A 309 -4.68 10.72 9.05
CA GLN A 309 -6.06 10.74 8.55
C GLN A 309 -6.55 12.20 8.46
N VAL A 310 -7.04 12.60 7.29
CA VAL A 310 -7.57 13.95 7.04
C VAL A 310 -9.01 14.05 7.53
N ASN A 311 -9.30 14.97 8.45
CA ASN A 311 -10.65 15.22 8.93
C ASN A 311 -11.20 16.54 8.36
N SER A 312 -11.83 16.46 7.19
CA SER A 312 -12.41 17.64 6.54
C SER A 312 -13.73 18.06 7.20
N GLN A 313 -13.78 19.29 7.70
CA GLN A 313 -14.94 19.88 8.36
C GLN A 313 -15.15 21.35 7.95
N ALA A 314 -16.30 21.93 8.27
CA ALA A 314 -16.57 23.35 8.03
C ALA A 314 -15.80 24.20 9.07
N ILE A 315 -14.82 24.97 8.60
CA ILE A 315 -13.96 25.81 9.44
C ILE A 315 -14.36 27.27 9.33
N ASN A 316 -14.54 27.91 10.48
CA ASN A 316 -14.69 29.36 10.56
C ASN A 316 -13.33 30.06 10.32
N LEU A 317 -13.16 30.68 9.14
CA LEU A 317 -11.91 31.38 8.81
C LEU A 317 -11.62 32.57 9.72
N ALA A 318 -12.64 33.19 10.35
CA ALA A 318 -12.42 34.29 11.29
C ALA A 318 -11.54 33.84 12.46
N HIS A 319 -11.82 32.65 13.01
CA HIS A 319 -11.07 32.08 14.13
C HIS A 319 -9.64 31.74 13.69
N THR A 320 -9.47 31.04 12.56
CA THR A 320 -8.14 30.69 12.02
C THR A 320 -7.29 31.94 11.76
N PHE A 321 -7.87 32.97 11.15
CA PHE A 321 -7.18 34.22 10.87
C PHE A 321 -6.80 34.97 12.14
N HIS A 322 -7.67 34.96 13.15
CA HIS A 322 -7.35 35.53 14.47
C HIS A 322 -6.18 34.79 15.13
N THR A 323 -6.19 33.45 15.14
CA THR A 323 -5.08 32.65 15.67
C THR A 323 -3.76 32.98 14.98
N LEU A 324 -3.75 33.07 13.65
CA LEU A 324 -2.56 33.43 12.87
C LEU A 324 -2.09 34.87 13.15
N ALA A 325 -3.02 35.82 13.25
CA ALA A 325 -2.69 37.21 13.57
C ALA A 325 -2.01 37.32 14.95
N THR A 326 -2.56 36.64 15.96
CA THR A 326 -2.00 36.63 17.31
C THR A 326 -0.63 35.95 17.36
N GLN A 327 -0.46 34.83 16.64
CA GLN A 327 0.78 34.06 16.65
C GLN A 327 1.94 34.76 15.92
N TYR A 328 1.66 35.44 14.81
CA TYR A 328 2.70 36.03 13.95
C TYR A 328 2.81 37.55 14.07
N GLY A 329 1.87 38.21 14.77
CA GLY A 329 1.85 39.66 14.97
C GLY A 329 3.07 40.19 15.73
N GLU A 330 3.47 39.52 16.83
CA GLU A 330 4.67 39.89 17.58
C GLU A 330 5.93 39.75 16.71
N MET A 331 6.03 38.67 15.93
CA MET A 331 7.16 38.44 15.03
C MET A 331 7.29 39.53 13.96
N ALA A 332 6.17 39.92 13.34
CA ALA A 332 6.15 41.01 12.37
C ALA A 332 6.55 42.36 13.00
N THR A 333 6.05 42.63 14.20
CA THR A 333 6.36 43.83 14.98
C THR A 333 7.85 43.90 15.35
N HIS A 334 8.44 42.80 15.83
CA HIS A 334 9.87 42.69 16.11
C HIS A 334 10.74 42.93 14.88
N LYS A 335 10.23 42.59 13.69
CA LYS A 335 10.91 42.82 12.41
C LYS A 335 10.60 44.17 11.78
N ASN A 336 9.82 45.03 12.45
CA ASN A 336 9.38 46.34 11.94
C ASN A 336 8.64 46.28 10.59
N ILE A 337 7.84 45.23 10.36
CA ILE A 337 6.94 45.12 9.20
C ILE A 337 5.49 44.96 9.66
N TRP A 338 4.52 45.36 8.84
CA TRP A 338 3.11 45.18 9.19
C TRP A 338 2.59 43.79 8.77
N LEU A 339 1.74 43.19 9.61
CA LEU A 339 0.95 42.01 9.27
C LEU A 339 -0.53 42.41 9.26
N HIS A 340 -1.17 42.40 8.09
CA HIS A 340 -2.57 42.77 7.96
C HIS A 340 -3.41 41.55 7.57
N VAL A 341 -4.22 41.08 8.51
CA VAL A 341 -5.16 39.98 8.28
C VAL A 341 -6.55 40.55 8.13
N LYS A 342 -7.13 40.42 6.93
CA LYS A 342 -8.45 40.98 6.62
C LYS A 342 -9.54 40.16 7.34
N PRO A 343 -10.44 40.80 8.11
CA PRO A 343 -11.58 40.12 8.71
C PRO A 343 -12.46 39.42 7.66
N THR A 344 -12.98 38.24 8.00
CA THR A 344 -13.85 37.43 7.14
C THR A 344 -14.85 36.68 8.02
N HIS A 345 -16.04 36.40 7.49
CA HIS A 345 -17.05 35.52 8.10
C HIS A 345 -17.26 34.22 7.31
N ALA A 346 -16.36 33.94 6.36
CA ALA A 346 -16.49 32.78 5.49
C ALA A 346 -16.16 31.47 6.22
N PHE A 347 -16.89 30.42 5.85
CA PHE A 347 -16.60 29.06 6.22
C PHE A 347 -15.99 28.33 5.01
N VAL A 348 -15.00 27.48 5.25
CA VAL A 348 -14.38 26.64 4.21
C VAL A 348 -14.32 25.19 4.67
N SER A 349 -14.43 24.26 3.72
CA SER A 349 -14.26 22.83 3.99
C SER A 349 -12.78 22.48 3.91
N HIS A 350 -12.18 22.13 5.06
CA HIS A 350 -10.80 21.65 5.16
C HIS A 350 -10.60 20.96 6.52
N ASP A 351 -9.44 20.35 6.73
CA ASP A 351 -8.93 20.01 8.05
C ASP A 351 -8.36 21.26 8.75
N ALA A 352 -8.82 21.54 9.97
CA ALA A 352 -8.50 22.78 10.70
C ALA A 352 -7.03 22.88 11.10
N GLU A 353 -6.44 21.76 11.52
CA GLU A 353 -5.06 21.72 11.98
C GLU A 353 -4.10 21.79 10.79
N LEU A 354 -4.38 21.02 9.73
CA LEU A 354 -3.55 21.02 8.53
C LEU A 354 -3.62 22.37 7.80
N LEU A 355 -4.80 23.02 7.76
CA LEU A 355 -4.94 24.37 7.18
C LEU A 355 -4.13 25.40 7.96
N LEU A 356 -4.22 25.39 9.30
CA LEU A 356 -3.47 26.30 10.16
C LEU A 356 -1.96 26.13 9.95
N ARG A 357 -1.49 24.88 9.81
CA ARG A 357 -0.07 24.56 9.51
C ARG A 357 0.37 25.07 8.14
N ILE A 358 -0.45 24.87 7.08
CA ILE A 358 -0.17 25.40 5.74
C ILE A 358 -0.03 26.93 5.79
N LEU A 359 -1.03 27.62 6.33
CA LEU A 359 -1.04 29.08 6.39
C LEU A 359 0.07 29.63 7.27
N GLY A 360 0.34 28.99 8.41
CA GLY A 360 1.41 29.37 9.32
C GLY A 360 2.79 29.29 8.69
N ASN A 361 3.09 28.22 7.94
CA ASN A 361 4.36 28.09 7.22
C ASN A 361 4.52 29.18 6.14
N LEU A 362 3.45 29.50 5.41
CA LEU A 362 3.47 30.53 4.38
C LEU A 362 3.61 31.95 4.97
N ILE A 363 2.89 32.27 6.04
CA ILE A 363 2.99 33.57 6.74
C ILE A 363 4.36 33.73 7.38
N HIS A 364 4.90 32.68 7.99
CA HIS A 364 6.25 32.71 8.55
C HIS A 364 7.30 33.00 7.48
N ASN A 365 7.24 32.32 6.33
CA ASN A 365 8.13 32.60 5.21
C ASN A 365 7.96 34.04 4.70
N ALA A 366 6.73 34.51 4.53
CA ALA A 366 6.44 35.87 4.12
C ALA A 366 7.07 36.91 5.07
N ILE A 367 6.94 36.74 6.38
CA ILE A 367 7.57 37.61 7.39
C ILE A 367 9.10 37.48 7.34
N GLN A 368 9.63 36.26 7.24
CA GLN A 368 11.07 36.00 7.25
C GLN A 368 11.80 36.64 6.06
N TYR A 369 11.18 36.69 4.88
CA TYR A 369 11.81 37.21 3.65
C TYR A 369 11.34 38.62 3.23
N THR A 370 10.53 39.29 4.05
CA THR A 370 10.16 40.70 3.85
C THR A 370 10.99 41.61 4.76
N GLU A 371 11.79 42.50 4.18
CA GLU A 371 12.59 43.47 4.94
C GLU A 371 11.83 44.78 5.19
N HIS A 372 11.05 45.23 4.21
CA HIS A 372 10.26 46.46 4.26
C HIS A 372 8.85 46.24 3.74
N GLY A 373 7.89 47.00 4.27
CA GLY A 373 6.46 46.85 3.95
C GLY A 373 5.79 45.86 4.88
N GLY A 374 5.24 44.77 4.34
CA GLY A 374 4.51 43.81 5.16
C GLY A 374 3.84 42.65 4.42
N VAL A 375 3.01 41.94 5.18
CA VAL A 375 2.32 40.72 4.75
C VAL A 375 0.81 40.92 4.88
N TRP A 376 0.08 40.58 3.82
CA TRP A 376 -1.36 40.71 3.71
C TRP A 376 -2.02 39.34 3.57
N VAL A 377 -2.99 39.03 4.42
CA VAL A 377 -3.71 37.76 4.42
C VAL A 377 -5.20 38.02 4.26
N ALA A 378 -5.86 37.41 3.27
CA ALA A 378 -7.32 37.44 3.20
C ALA A 378 -7.93 36.29 2.42
N TYR A 379 -9.21 36.05 2.69
CA TYR A 379 -10.06 35.20 1.87
C TYR A 379 -10.66 35.96 0.69
N ARG A 380 -10.71 35.32 -0.49
CA ARG A 380 -11.30 35.83 -1.73
C ARG A 380 -12.49 34.94 -2.12
N PRO A 381 -13.73 35.30 -1.73
CA PRO A 381 -14.91 34.47 -2.00
C PRO A 381 -15.12 34.16 -3.48
N GLN A 382 -14.88 35.12 -4.37
CA GLN A 382 -15.05 34.97 -5.83
C GLN A 382 -14.11 33.92 -6.46
N ARG A 383 -12.97 33.66 -5.81
CA ARG A 383 -11.96 32.70 -6.28
C ARG A 383 -11.89 31.46 -5.39
N GLU A 384 -12.70 31.42 -4.34
CA GLU A 384 -12.68 30.40 -3.29
C GLU A 384 -11.25 30.08 -2.80
N CYS A 385 -10.48 31.14 -2.51
CA CYS A 385 -9.09 30.97 -2.10
C CYS A 385 -8.68 31.93 -0.98
N ILE A 386 -7.76 31.47 -0.15
CA ILE A 386 -7.01 32.29 0.80
C ILE A 386 -5.76 32.80 0.09
N GLU A 387 -5.57 34.11 0.08
CA GLU A 387 -4.38 34.75 -0.48
C GLU A 387 -3.47 35.26 0.64
N ILE A 388 -2.20 34.91 0.56
CA ILE A 388 -1.11 35.48 1.37
C ILE A 388 -0.21 36.24 0.39
N ARG A 389 -0.02 37.53 0.62
CA ARG A 389 0.79 38.42 -0.22
C ARG A 389 1.85 39.09 0.63
N ASP A 390 3.09 39.09 0.17
CA ASP A 390 4.19 39.81 0.81
C ASP A 390 4.83 40.81 -0.16
N SER A 391 5.49 41.82 0.42
CA SER A 391 6.32 42.78 -0.31
C SER A 391 7.81 42.44 -0.24
N GLY A 392 8.15 41.16 -0.07
CA GLY A 392 9.53 40.71 0.12
C GLY A 392 10.37 40.68 -1.15
N ILE A 393 11.52 40.02 -1.08
CA ILE A 393 12.51 39.94 -2.17
C ILE A 393 11.99 39.28 -3.45
N GLY A 394 10.87 38.55 -3.37
CA GLY A 394 10.33 37.77 -4.48
C GLY A 394 11.20 36.58 -4.87
N ILE A 395 10.71 35.76 -5.78
CA ILE A 395 11.32 34.49 -6.21
C ILE A 395 11.44 34.51 -7.72
N ASP A 396 12.64 34.21 -8.24
CA ASP A 396 12.86 34.04 -9.68
C ASP A 396 12.01 32.89 -10.22
N THR A 397 11.40 33.09 -11.38
CA THR A 397 10.62 32.08 -12.12
C THR A 397 11.33 30.75 -12.32
N VAL A 398 12.66 30.76 -12.50
CA VAL A 398 13.46 29.53 -12.66
C VAL A 398 13.45 28.68 -11.38
N GLU A 399 13.23 29.31 -10.23
CA GLU A 399 13.29 28.68 -8.92
C GLU A 399 11.93 28.23 -8.38
N HIS A 400 10.82 28.58 -9.06
CA HIS A 400 9.45 28.27 -8.60
C HIS A 400 9.18 26.78 -8.38
N SER A 401 9.80 25.90 -9.16
CA SER A 401 9.66 24.45 -8.99
C SER A 401 10.58 23.89 -7.90
N ARG A 402 11.76 24.49 -7.70
CA ARG A 402 12.79 23.99 -6.79
C ARG A 402 12.58 24.41 -5.35
N ILE A 403 11.92 25.55 -5.10
CA ILE A 403 11.65 26.05 -3.75
C ILE A 403 10.78 25.13 -2.89
N PHE A 404 10.11 24.15 -3.50
CA PHE A 404 9.33 23.13 -2.79
C PHE A 404 10.13 21.85 -2.49
N GLN A 405 11.40 21.76 -2.92
CA GLN A 405 12.28 20.64 -2.60
C GLN A 405 12.79 20.72 -1.16
N ASP A 406 13.01 19.57 -0.54
CA ASP A 406 13.54 19.49 0.81
C ASP A 406 14.95 20.09 0.89
N PHE A 407 15.20 20.87 1.95
CA PHE A 407 16.49 21.51 2.25
C PHE A 407 16.96 22.54 1.20
N TYR A 408 16.10 22.93 0.26
CA TYR A 408 16.46 23.88 -0.78
C TYR A 408 16.36 25.33 -0.29
N GLN A 409 17.42 26.11 -0.48
CA GLN A 409 17.50 27.53 -0.11
C GLN A 409 18.18 28.35 -1.22
N LEU A 410 17.63 29.53 -1.49
CA LEU A 410 18.18 30.48 -2.47
C LEU A 410 19.39 31.22 -1.88
N ASN A 411 20.47 31.29 -2.66
CA ASN A 411 21.75 31.93 -2.32
C ASN A 411 22.38 31.42 -1.02
N ASN A 412 22.87 30.17 -1.07
CA ASN A 412 23.70 29.52 -0.06
C ASN A 412 25.10 30.16 0.00
N SER A 413 25.18 31.45 0.32
CA SER A 413 26.43 32.15 0.57
C SER A 413 26.82 31.93 2.02
N GLU A 414 27.96 31.28 2.25
CA GLU A 414 28.51 30.90 3.57
C GLU A 414 28.65 32.06 4.58
N ARG A 415 28.37 33.31 4.18
CA ARG A 415 28.41 34.53 5.01
C ARG A 415 27.15 34.87 5.81
N ASN A 416 26.03 34.15 5.66
CA ASN A 416 24.75 34.54 6.30
C ASN A 416 24.28 33.62 7.45
N ARG A 417 25.16 32.77 8.00
CA ARG A 417 24.83 31.86 9.12
C ARG A 417 24.45 32.54 10.43
N ASP A 418 24.78 33.82 10.61
CA ASP A 418 24.50 34.57 11.86
C ASP A 418 23.04 35.05 12.02
N THR A 419 22.16 34.80 11.04
CA THR A 419 20.78 35.32 11.04
C THR A 419 19.70 34.23 11.07
N GLY A 420 19.83 33.19 11.92
CA GLY A 420 18.70 32.31 12.29
C GLY A 420 17.86 31.74 11.13
N LYS A 421 18.45 31.58 9.93
CA LYS A 421 17.70 31.21 8.72
C LYS A 421 17.26 29.74 8.82
N GLY A 422 15.95 29.51 8.70
CA GLY A 422 15.34 28.17 8.83
C GLY A 422 15.85 27.15 7.81
N VAL A 423 15.70 25.86 8.11
CA VAL A 423 16.34 24.71 7.40
C VAL A 423 15.84 24.43 5.97
N GLY A 424 14.94 25.25 5.41
CA GLY A 424 14.44 25.08 4.04
C GLY A 424 13.35 24.01 3.90
N LEU A 425 12.71 23.59 4.99
CA LEU A 425 11.63 22.58 4.98
C LEU A 425 10.22 23.18 4.90
N GLY A 426 10.07 24.50 5.05
CA GLY A 426 8.76 25.13 5.21
C GLY A 426 7.83 24.95 4.02
N LEU A 427 8.34 25.12 2.79
CA LEU A 427 7.54 25.00 1.56
C LEU A 427 7.32 23.54 1.14
N SER A 428 8.29 22.65 1.38
CA SER A 428 8.10 21.22 1.08
C SER A 428 7.02 20.59 1.97
N ILE A 429 6.92 21.00 3.23
CA ILE A 429 5.80 20.63 4.13
C ILE A 429 4.48 21.16 3.58
N VAL A 430 4.43 22.41 3.12
CA VAL A 430 3.23 22.99 2.51
C VAL A 430 2.78 22.18 1.30
N GLN A 431 3.69 21.78 0.42
CA GLN A 431 3.37 20.96 -0.75
C GLN A 431 2.83 19.58 -0.37
N ARG A 432 3.44 18.92 0.63
CA ARG A 432 3.03 17.60 1.11
C ARG A 432 1.67 17.64 1.81
N LEU A 433 1.42 18.64 2.66
CA LEU A 433 0.12 18.85 3.31
C LEU A 433 -0.99 19.19 2.31
N ALA A 434 -0.65 19.97 1.28
CA ALA A 434 -1.55 20.28 0.18
C ALA A 434 -1.92 19.03 -0.62
N ALA A 435 -0.95 18.19 -0.96
CA ALA A 435 -1.20 16.91 -1.62
C ALA A 435 -2.05 15.96 -0.75
N LEU A 436 -1.77 15.89 0.55
CA LEU A 436 -2.53 15.06 1.50
C LEU A 436 -4.01 15.48 1.61
N THR A 437 -4.29 16.78 1.53
CA THR A 437 -5.64 17.35 1.67
C THR A 437 -6.34 17.62 0.34
N ASP A 438 -5.73 17.23 -0.79
CA ASP A 438 -6.18 17.59 -2.15
C ASP A 438 -6.40 19.11 -2.34
N THR A 439 -5.56 19.90 -1.68
CA THR A 439 -5.62 21.37 -1.71
C THR A 439 -4.72 21.91 -2.80
N ARG A 440 -5.29 22.67 -3.73
CA ARG A 440 -4.50 23.35 -4.76
C ARG A 440 -3.80 24.57 -4.18
N ILE A 441 -2.50 24.70 -4.42
CA ILE A 441 -1.70 25.89 -4.10
C ILE A 441 -1.14 26.50 -5.39
N GLN A 442 -1.27 27.81 -5.53
CA GLN A 442 -0.69 28.57 -6.63
C GLN A 442 0.31 29.60 -6.11
N LEU A 443 1.50 29.61 -6.71
CA LEU A 443 2.52 30.62 -6.51
C LEU A 443 2.46 31.66 -7.65
N VAL A 444 2.52 32.94 -7.30
CA VAL A 444 2.79 34.04 -8.22
C VAL A 444 3.85 34.92 -7.56
N SER A 445 5.06 34.91 -8.10
CA SER A 445 6.18 35.69 -7.57
C SER A 445 7.08 36.17 -8.70
N ALA A 446 7.74 37.30 -8.48
CA ALA A 446 8.78 37.81 -9.35
C ALA A 446 9.83 38.51 -8.50
N LEU A 447 11.10 38.39 -8.88
CA LEU A 447 12.22 39.01 -8.17
C LEU A 447 11.98 40.52 -7.99
N GLY A 448 12.12 41.00 -6.75
CA GLY A 448 11.90 42.39 -6.35
C GLY A 448 10.44 42.85 -6.26
N LYS A 449 9.45 41.98 -6.52
CA LYS A 449 8.02 42.33 -6.49
C LYS A 449 7.22 41.66 -5.37
N GLY A 450 7.88 40.90 -4.51
CA GLY A 450 7.23 40.08 -3.48
C GLY A 450 6.58 38.81 -4.02
N THR A 451 5.90 38.09 -3.15
CA THR A 451 5.29 36.79 -3.46
C THR A 451 3.80 36.75 -3.09
N ILE A 452 3.02 36.03 -3.89
CA ILE A 452 1.62 35.73 -3.64
C ILE A 452 1.43 34.21 -3.65
N PHE A 453 0.97 33.67 -2.53
CA PHE A 453 0.44 32.30 -2.45
C PHE A 453 -1.08 32.33 -2.42
N ARG A 454 -1.72 31.50 -3.25
CA ARG A 454 -3.17 31.25 -3.21
C ARG A 454 -3.43 29.80 -2.82
N ILE A 455 -4.22 29.61 -1.78
CA ILE A 455 -4.64 28.31 -1.27
C ILE A 455 -6.12 28.15 -1.59
N TYR A 456 -6.48 27.24 -2.48
CA TYR A 456 -7.87 27.05 -2.92
C TYR A 456 -8.60 26.13 -1.95
N CYS A 457 -9.70 26.60 -1.37
CA CYS A 457 -10.52 25.84 -0.41
C CYS A 457 -12.00 26.05 -0.74
N LYS A 458 -12.76 24.95 -0.85
CA LYS A 458 -14.19 25.00 -1.14
C LYS A 458 -14.91 25.77 -0.04
N LYS A 459 -15.81 26.68 -0.43
CA LYS A 459 -16.68 27.34 0.53
C LYS A 459 -17.58 26.30 1.20
N ALA A 460 -17.74 26.40 2.51
CA ALA A 460 -18.68 25.58 3.29
C ALA A 460 -19.80 26.47 3.83
N ASP A 461 -20.94 25.86 4.09
CA ASP A 461 -22.02 26.52 4.83
C ASP A 461 -21.70 26.52 6.33
N ALA A 462 -22.14 27.57 7.02
CA ALA A 462 -21.99 27.65 8.46
C ALA A 462 -22.84 26.54 9.12
N PRO A 463 -22.30 25.77 10.09
CA PRO A 463 -23.10 24.80 10.80
C PRO A 463 -24.25 25.51 11.56
N PRO A 464 -25.42 24.85 11.74
CA PRO A 464 -26.68 25.49 12.15
C PRO A 464 -26.72 26.22 13.51
N ASN A 465 -25.62 26.34 14.26
CA ASN A 465 -25.58 26.95 15.60
C ASN A 465 -24.35 27.86 15.85
N THR A 466 -23.73 28.40 14.80
CA THR A 466 -22.52 29.22 14.99
C THR A 466 -22.86 30.68 15.30
N TYR A 467 -23.21 30.97 16.55
CA TYR A 467 -23.35 32.35 17.03
C TYR A 467 -21.99 33.05 16.96
N THR A 468 -21.96 34.20 16.29
CA THR A 468 -20.80 35.09 16.24
C THR A 468 -20.59 35.67 17.65
N ILE A 469 -19.55 35.23 18.35
CA ILE A 469 -19.17 35.89 19.61
C ILE A 469 -18.55 37.24 19.25
N ALA A 470 -19.29 38.31 19.54
CA ALA A 470 -18.77 39.67 19.52
C ALA A 470 -17.57 39.76 20.48
N THR A 471 -16.41 40.12 19.94
CA THR A 471 -15.13 40.22 20.64
C THR A 471 -15.15 41.30 21.72
N LEU A 472 -15.16 40.89 23.00
CA LEU A 472 -14.67 41.72 24.10
C LEU A 472 -13.12 41.74 24.08
N PRO A 473 -12.45 42.82 24.53
CA PRO A 473 -10.99 42.86 24.64
C PRO A 473 -10.44 41.76 25.57
N GLN A 474 -9.49 40.94 25.09
CA GLN A 474 -8.93 39.77 25.79
C GLN A 474 -8.40 40.08 27.21
N ALA A 475 -7.81 41.27 27.43
CA ALA A 475 -7.30 41.67 28.74
C ALA A 475 -8.39 41.87 29.80
N GLN A 476 -9.64 42.12 29.38
CA GLN A 476 -10.79 42.27 30.24
C GLN A 476 -11.49 40.93 30.44
N LEU A 477 -11.54 40.09 29.39
CA LEU A 477 -12.00 38.71 29.49
C LEU A 477 -11.14 37.87 30.45
N GLN A 478 -9.81 37.99 30.36
CA GLN A 478 -8.87 37.30 31.27
C GLN A 478 -9.06 37.73 32.72
N ARG A 479 -9.16 39.04 32.99
CA ARG A 479 -9.44 39.54 34.35
C ARG A 479 -10.76 39.01 34.91
N ASN A 480 -11.81 38.95 34.08
CA ASN A 480 -13.10 38.41 34.47
C ASN A 480 -13.05 36.88 34.69
N LEU A 481 -12.28 36.14 33.89
CA LEU A 481 -12.03 34.70 34.04
C LEU A 481 -11.35 34.38 35.37
N TYR A 482 -10.24 35.06 35.68
CA TYR A 482 -9.52 34.84 36.95
C TYR A 482 -10.37 35.19 38.16
N ALA A 483 -11.17 36.26 38.07
CA ALA A 483 -12.08 36.63 39.14
C ALA A 483 -13.21 35.61 39.33
N ALA A 484 -13.76 35.05 38.25
CA ALA A 484 -14.86 34.10 38.29
C ALA A 484 -14.45 32.71 38.78
N LEU A 485 -13.22 32.27 38.51
CA LEU A 485 -12.70 30.95 38.91
C LEU A 485 -12.07 30.94 40.31
N ARG A 486 -12.00 32.09 40.97
CA ARG A 486 -11.42 32.19 42.31
C ARG A 486 -12.32 31.49 43.32
N GLY A 487 -11.75 30.56 44.09
CA GLY A 487 -12.48 29.77 45.10
C GLY A 487 -13.09 28.49 44.56
N THR A 488 -13.02 28.23 43.25
CA THR A 488 -13.43 26.95 42.65
C THR A 488 -12.60 25.80 43.21
N ARG A 489 -13.25 24.69 43.56
CA ARG A 489 -12.63 23.47 44.10
C ARG A 489 -12.57 22.39 43.03
N LEU A 490 -11.35 21.99 42.62
CA LEU A 490 -11.14 20.96 41.61
C LEU A 490 -10.47 19.72 42.21
N LEU A 491 -10.97 18.55 41.81
CA LEU A 491 -10.25 17.29 41.96
C LEU A 491 -9.31 17.12 40.77
N TYR A 492 -8.05 16.81 41.01
CA TYR A 492 -7.06 16.59 39.96
C TYR A 492 -6.42 15.22 40.09
N VAL A 493 -6.48 14.42 39.03
CA VAL A 493 -5.87 13.08 38.97
C VAL A 493 -4.82 13.04 37.86
N GLU A 494 -3.57 12.87 38.25
CA GLU A 494 -2.39 12.85 37.36
C GLU A 494 -1.32 11.97 38.00
N ASP A 495 -0.76 11.04 37.24
CA ASP A 495 0.19 10.04 37.75
C ASP A 495 1.61 10.55 37.82
N ASP A 496 2.01 11.41 36.88
CA ASP A 496 3.29 12.10 36.92
C ASP A 496 3.35 13.06 38.11
N ALA A 497 4.27 12.81 39.03
CA ALA A 497 4.42 13.60 40.25
C ALA A 497 4.87 15.04 39.98
N GLU A 498 5.79 15.23 39.03
CA GLU A 498 6.30 16.56 38.67
C GLU A 498 5.21 17.38 37.98
N LEU A 499 4.48 16.76 37.05
CA LEU A 499 3.37 17.41 36.35
C LEU A 499 2.22 17.72 37.32
N ARG A 500 1.92 16.79 38.23
CA ARG A 500 0.89 16.99 39.25
C ARG A 500 1.20 18.17 40.15
N GLU A 501 2.42 18.29 40.66
CA GLU A 501 2.84 19.41 41.50
C GLU A 501 2.80 20.74 40.73
N LEU A 502 3.32 20.77 39.51
CA LEU A 502 3.35 21.97 38.67
C LEU A 502 1.94 22.52 38.40
N PHE A 503 1.02 21.67 37.93
CA PHE A 503 -0.36 22.09 37.63
C PHE A 503 -1.10 22.53 38.90
N SER A 504 -0.86 21.84 40.02
CA SER A 504 -1.46 22.19 41.30
C SER A 504 -1.01 23.59 41.73
N HIS A 505 0.30 23.84 41.68
CA HIS A 505 0.88 25.13 42.06
C HIS A 505 0.40 26.27 41.16
N GLU A 506 0.38 26.07 39.84
CA GLU A 506 -0.09 27.07 38.87
C GLU A 506 -1.56 27.44 39.09
N LEU A 507 -2.47 26.46 39.20
CA LEU A 507 -3.89 26.74 39.41
C LEU A 507 -4.17 27.31 40.80
N GLN A 508 -3.45 26.86 41.83
CA GLN A 508 -3.54 27.43 43.18
C GLN A 508 -3.09 28.89 43.24
N SER A 509 -2.05 29.27 42.48
CA SER A 509 -1.60 30.66 42.37
C SER A 509 -2.68 31.61 41.84
N LEU A 510 -3.65 31.06 41.09
CA LEU A 510 -4.81 31.78 40.55
C LEU A 510 -6.04 31.75 41.48
N GLY A 511 -5.90 31.15 42.67
CA GLY A 511 -6.95 31.07 43.68
C GLY A 511 -7.94 29.92 43.51
N ILE A 512 -7.61 28.93 42.67
CA ILE A 512 -8.37 27.67 42.55
C ILE A 512 -7.88 26.71 43.63
N GLN A 513 -8.81 26.12 44.37
CA GLN A 513 -8.50 25.12 45.39
C GLN A 513 -8.36 23.74 44.73
N MET A 514 -7.19 23.14 44.83
CA MET A 514 -6.87 21.86 44.16
C MET A 514 -6.73 20.75 45.19
N VAL A 515 -7.37 19.61 44.93
CA VAL A 515 -7.09 18.33 45.59
C VAL A 515 -6.44 17.40 44.57
N SER A 516 -5.15 17.14 44.75
CA SER A 516 -4.33 16.45 43.75
C SER A 516 -4.04 15.01 44.17
N LEU A 517 -4.31 14.07 43.27
CA LEU A 517 -4.35 12.64 43.52
C LEU A 517 -3.54 11.91 42.45
N ALA A 518 -2.87 10.82 42.83
CA ALA A 518 -1.93 10.14 41.94
C ALA A 518 -2.57 9.15 40.97
N ASN A 519 -3.73 8.59 41.31
CA ASN A 519 -4.36 7.54 40.54
C ASN A 519 -5.82 7.35 40.97
N PHE A 520 -6.51 6.43 40.31
CA PHE A 520 -7.90 6.10 40.61
C PHE A 520 -8.10 5.56 42.03
N ALA A 521 -7.20 4.72 42.54
CA ALA A 521 -7.30 4.18 43.90
C ALA A 521 -7.23 5.30 44.96
N ALA A 522 -6.36 6.29 44.77
CA ALA A 522 -6.25 7.47 45.61
C ALA A 522 -7.54 8.30 45.57
N LEU A 523 -8.14 8.48 44.38
CA LEU A 523 -9.44 9.13 44.24
C LEU A 523 -10.53 8.40 45.03
N GLN A 524 -10.61 7.08 44.91
CA GLN A 524 -11.62 6.30 45.64
C GLN A 524 -11.45 6.39 47.15
N SER A 525 -10.21 6.33 47.64
CA SER A 525 -9.91 6.45 49.07
C SER A 525 -10.25 7.85 49.60
N TYR A 526 -9.87 8.90 48.86
CA TYR A 526 -10.10 10.28 49.25
C TYR A 526 -11.60 10.62 49.36
N ILE A 527 -12.39 10.24 48.36
CA ILE A 527 -13.83 10.53 48.34
C ILE A 527 -14.58 9.76 49.44
N LYS A 528 -14.18 8.51 49.74
CA LYS A 528 -14.78 7.74 50.84
C LYS A 528 -14.43 8.30 52.22
N THR A 529 -13.25 8.90 52.38
CA THR A 529 -12.81 9.50 53.64
C THR A 529 -13.36 10.91 53.86
N HIS A 530 -13.72 11.62 52.79
CA HIS A 530 -14.23 12.99 52.83
C HIS A 530 -15.61 13.12 52.15
N PRO A 531 -16.65 12.38 52.61
CA PRO A 531 -17.94 12.29 51.92
C PRO A 531 -18.73 13.62 51.88
N ASN A 532 -18.40 14.57 52.75
CA ASN A 532 -19.08 15.86 52.85
C ASN A 532 -18.39 16.98 52.06
N GLU A 533 -17.23 16.71 51.45
CA GLU A 533 -16.55 17.71 50.63
C GLU A 533 -17.20 17.83 49.25
N LYS A 534 -17.40 19.08 48.83
CA LYS A 534 -17.96 19.39 47.51
C LYS A 534 -16.87 19.87 46.58
N PHE A 535 -16.96 19.40 45.33
CA PHE A 535 -16.07 19.76 44.24
C PHE A 535 -16.88 20.32 43.09
N ASP A 536 -16.33 21.31 42.41
CA ASP A 536 -16.98 21.98 41.29
C ASP A 536 -16.69 21.26 39.97
N ALA A 537 -15.51 20.63 39.83
CA ALA A 537 -15.20 19.80 38.67
C ALA A 537 -14.06 18.78 38.95
N LEU A 538 -13.96 17.77 38.08
CA LEU A 538 -12.85 16.82 38.00
C LEU A 538 -11.96 17.17 36.81
N LEU A 539 -10.66 17.31 37.05
CA LEU A 539 -9.59 17.37 36.05
C LEU A 539 -8.83 16.04 36.11
N THR A 540 -8.69 15.31 35.00
CA THR A 540 -8.04 14.00 35.03
C THR A 540 -7.23 13.75 33.76
N ASP A 541 -6.09 13.08 33.87
CA ASP A 541 -5.41 12.54 32.68
C ASP A 541 -6.20 11.37 32.09
N TYR A 542 -6.18 11.24 30.78
CA TYR A 542 -6.89 10.18 30.07
C TYR A 542 -6.27 8.82 30.37
N ARG A 543 -4.93 8.73 30.42
CA ARG A 543 -4.21 7.50 30.78
C ARG A 543 -3.81 7.59 32.24
N LEU A 544 -4.33 6.67 33.05
CA LEU A 544 -3.91 6.50 34.44
C LEU A 544 -3.21 5.14 34.59
N PRO A 545 -2.42 4.93 35.67
CA PRO A 545 -1.78 3.66 35.96
C PRO A 545 -2.77 2.49 36.05
N GLU A 546 -2.26 1.26 36.01
CA GLU A 546 -3.07 0.01 36.12
C GLU A 546 -4.09 -0.19 34.98
N ALA A 547 -3.76 0.31 33.78
CA ALA A 547 -4.61 0.22 32.58
C ALA A 547 -6.00 0.85 32.74
N GLN A 548 -6.12 1.81 33.67
CA GLN A 548 -7.35 2.55 33.89
C GLN A 548 -7.35 3.86 33.12
N THR A 549 -8.54 4.33 32.77
CA THR A 549 -8.70 5.58 32.04
C THR A 549 -9.34 6.64 32.93
N GLY A 550 -8.99 7.91 32.70
CA GLY A 550 -9.65 9.04 33.35
C GLY A 550 -11.16 9.06 33.14
N THR A 551 -11.66 8.49 32.04
CA THR A 551 -13.08 8.27 31.78
C THR A 551 -13.73 7.32 32.78
N ILE A 552 -13.07 6.21 33.13
CA ILE A 552 -13.57 5.26 34.14
C ILE A 552 -13.63 5.95 35.52
N ALA A 553 -12.59 6.72 35.85
CA ALA A 553 -12.54 7.46 37.10
C ALA A 553 -13.69 8.46 37.22
N ALA A 554 -13.98 9.18 36.13
CA ALA A 554 -15.05 10.16 36.05
C ALA A 554 -16.45 9.52 36.16
N VAL A 555 -16.71 8.40 35.46
CA VAL A 555 -18.00 7.69 35.53
C VAL A 555 -18.24 7.17 36.95
N TRP A 556 -17.23 6.56 37.57
CA TRP A 556 -17.32 6.08 38.94
C TRP A 556 -17.63 7.20 39.93
N LEU A 557 -16.93 8.34 39.81
CA LEU A 557 -17.12 9.48 40.71
C LEU A 557 -18.53 10.04 40.64
N ARG A 558 -19.09 10.19 39.44
CA ARG A 558 -20.47 10.66 39.26
C ARG A 558 -21.50 9.70 39.85
N HIS A 559 -21.32 8.40 39.64
CA HIS A 559 -22.20 7.39 40.22
C HIS A 559 -22.11 7.38 41.75
N TYR A 560 -20.92 7.60 42.32
CA TYR A 560 -20.75 7.67 43.77
C TYR A 560 -21.38 8.93 44.37
N LEU A 561 -21.16 10.10 43.75
CA LEU A 561 -21.70 11.38 44.21
C LEU A 561 -23.18 11.59 43.88
N GLN A 562 -23.75 10.77 42.98
CA GLN A 562 -25.12 10.92 42.46
C GLN A 562 -25.39 12.32 41.89
N GLN A 563 -24.36 12.94 41.31
CA GLN A 563 -24.40 14.30 40.75
C GLN A 563 -23.64 14.38 39.43
N PRO A 564 -24.11 15.21 38.47
CA PRO A 564 -23.42 15.44 37.21
C PRO A 564 -22.23 16.39 37.41
N LEU A 565 -21.16 15.89 38.03
CA LEU A 565 -19.93 16.66 38.23
C LEU A 565 -19.27 16.95 36.87
N PRO A 566 -19.00 18.20 36.50
CA PRO A 566 -18.30 18.52 35.26
C PRO A 566 -16.89 17.92 35.20
N VAL A 567 -16.50 17.38 34.03
CA VAL A 567 -15.24 16.64 33.86
C VAL A 567 -14.38 17.23 32.75
N LEU A 568 -13.14 17.62 33.06
CA LEU A 568 -12.08 17.89 32.08
C LEU A 568 -11.14 16.69 31.98
N ILE A 569 -10.98 16.18 30.76
CA ILE A 569 -10.06 15.08 30.46
C ILE A 569 -8.90 15.62 29.64
N LEU A 570 -7.68 15.44 30.14
CA LEU A 570 -6.45 15.76 29.43
C LEU A 570 -6.01 14.56 28.60
N THR A 571 -5.67 14.72 27.32
CA THR A 571 -5.23 13.58 26.48
C THR A 571 -4.07 13.96 25.57
N GLY A 572 -3.05 13.11 25.48
CA GLY A 572 -2.00 13.20 24.46
C GLY A 572 -2.34 12.47 23.15
N ASP A 573 -3.42 11.70 23.13
CA ASP A 573 -3.83 10.86 22.00
C ASP A 573 -4.86 11.58 21.12
N THR A 574 -4.69 11.51 19.80
CA THR A 574 -5.62 12.12 18.82
C THR A 574 -6.85 11.26 18.57
N GLN A 575 -6.79 9.97 18.92
CA GLN A 575 -7.91 9.03 18.78
C GLN A 575 -8.35 8.52 20.16
N VAL A 576 -9.27 9.24 20.80
CA VAL A 576 -9.87 8.78 22.06
C VAL A 576 -10.88 7.67 21.74
N HIS A 577 -10.45 6.41 21.87
CA HIS A 577 -11.23 5.20 21.54
C HIS A 577 -12.39 4.89 22.52
N ALA A 578 -12.87 5.87 23.29
CA ALA A 578 -13.83 5.69 24.38
C ALA A 578 -15.16 6.44 24.15
N GLU A 579 -15.67 6.47 22.91
CA GLU A 579 -16.89 7.21 22.54
C GLU A 579 -18.11 6.85 23.40
N SER A 580 -18.29 5.56 23.76
CA SER A 580 -19.43 5.09 24.55
C SER A 580 -19.41 5.56 26.01
N LEU A 581 -18.24 5.68 26.63
CA LEU A 581 -18.06 6.18 27.99
C LEU A 581 -18.12 7.71 28.04
N LEU A 582 -17.56 8.38 27.03
CA LEU A 582 -17.64 9.85 26.90
C LEU A 582 -19.08 10.33 26.74
N ALA A 583 -19.93 9.60 26.02
CA ALA A 583 -21.36 9.93 25.90
C ALA A 583 -22.08 9.99 27.25
N GLN A 584 -21.65 9.21 28.24
CA GLN A 584 -22.22 9.17 29.59
C GLN A 584 -21.67 10.29 30.51
N LEU A 585 -20.66 11.03 30.06
CA LEU A 585 -19.93 12.03 30.85
C LEU A 585 -20.41 13.47 30.61
N GLN A 586 -21.55 13.71 29.96
CA GLN A 586 -22.06 15.09 29.80
C GLN A 586 -22.45 15.73 31.17
N PRO A 587 -21.98 16.93 31.53
CA PRO A 587 -21.06 17.80 30.77
C PRO A 587 -19.59 17.40 30.93
N TYR A 588 -18.87 17.24 29.82
CA TYR A 588 -17.41 17.04 29.82
C TYR A 588 -16.71 17.92 28.78
N CYS A 589 -15.41 18.12 28.96
CA CYS A 589 -14.54 18.76 27.98
C CYS A 589 -13.25 17.97 27.79
N LEU A 590 -12.92 17.68 26.53
CA LEU A 590 -11.64 17.08 26.17
C LEU A 590 -10.61 18.17 25.89
N VAL A 591 -9.41 18.04 26.45
CA VAL A 591 -8.31 18.98 26.25
C VAL A 591 -7.06 18.22 25.81
N GLN A 592 -6.57 18.56 24.61
CA GLN A 592 -5.41 17.91 24.04
C GLN A 592 -4.11 18.50 24.62
N LYS A 593 -3.20 17.65 25.10
CA LYS A 593 -1.83 18.00 25.50
C LYS A 593 -1.02 18.30 24.21
N PRO A 594 -0.20 19.38 24.16
CA PRO A 594 0.20 20.28 25.24
C PRO A 594 -0.79 21.43 25.48
N ILE A 595 -1.03 21.74 26.76
CA ILE A 595 -2.06 22.68 27.20
C ILE A 595 -1.42 23.98 27.68
N LYS A 596 -1.88 25.11 27.15
CA LYS A 596 -1.60 26.44 27.73
C LYS A 596 -2.57 26.70 28.88
N ILE A 597 -2.08 27.17 30.03
CA ILE A 597 -2.91 27.46 31.22
C ILE A 597 -4.12 28.33 30.89
N ASN A 598 -3.96 29.38 30.08
CA ASN A 598 -5.08 30.25 29.70
C ASN A 598 -6.21 29.51 28.94
N ASN A 599 -5.87 28.55 28.08
CA ASN A 599 -6.84 27.73 27.37
C ASN A 599 -7.52 26.74 28.34
N LEU A 600 -6.77 26.19 29.30
CA LEU A 600 -7.34 25.35 30.35
C LEU A 600 -8.38 26.12 31.18
N LEU A 601 -8.06 27.34 31.61
CA LEU A 601 -8.96 28.19 32.39
C LEU A 601 -10.23 28.56 31.63
N GLU A 602 -10.10 28.91 30.35
CA GLU A 602 -11.26 29.19 29.49
C GLU A 602 -12.19 27.98 29.40
N LYS A 603 -11.61 26.77 29.23
CA LYS A 603 -12.39 25.52 29.19
C LYS A 603 -13.03 25.18 30.54
N ILE A 604 -12.33 25.38 31.65
CA ILE A 604 -12.89 25.20 33.00
C ILE A 604 -14.07 26.16 33.19
N TYR A 605 -13.91 27.43 32.84
CA TYR A 605 -14.96 28.44 32.97
C TYR A 605 -16.19 28.12 32.13
N LEU A 606 -16.01 27.78 30.85
CA LEU A 606 -17.12 27.40 29.96
C LEU A 606 -17.85 26.15 30.46
N LEU A 607 -17.13 25.24 31.10
CA LEU A 607 -17.70 24.01 31.63
C LEU A 607 -18.49 24.24 32.94
N LEU A 608 -18.01 25.11 33.81
CA LEU A 608 -18.67 25.44 35.09
C LEU A 608 -19.84 26.42 34.92
N TYR A 609 -19.77 27.30 33.93
CA TYR A 609 -20.78 28.32 33.64
C TYR A 609 -21.31 28.19 32.20
N PRO A 610 -21.98 27.07 31.88
CA PRO A 610 -22.61 26.90 30.57
C PRO A 610 -23.72 27.94 30.39
N LYS A 611 -23.78 28.55 29.19
CA LYS A 611 -24.79 29.57 28.84
C LYS A 611 -26.19 29.00 28.65
#